data_AF-A0A6G3XES6-F1
#
_entry.id   AF-A0A6G3XES6-F1
#
_cell.length_a   1.000
_cell.length_b   1.000
_cell.length_c   1.000
_cell.angle_alpha   90.00
_cell.angle_beta   90.00
_cell.angle_gamma   90.00
#
_symmetry.space_group_name_H-M   'P 1'
#
loop_
_entity.id
_entity.type
_entity.pdbx_description
1 polymer ?
#
loop_
_entity_poly.entity_id
_entity_poly.type
_entity_poly.pdbx_seq_one_letter_code
_entity_poly.pdbx_strand_id
1 'polypeptide(L)'
;RAVPEAEVCTARLPELPYADHTFDAVVGNFVLNHVGRPREALAELRRITRSGGRVAVTVWRSPGAPGQALIGRAAQAAGLTRPDWLPALAPEDDFPRTPEGLAALLDGAGLLGAKCSEVVWEHRCDPDTWWAGAEQGIGAIGQVLNSGGAEGVAAARRVYDELCADFRAADGTLALPHAALRAHGRA
;
A
#
# COMPACT_ATOMS: atom_id res chain seq x y z
N ARG A 1 24.87 -9.06 -5.77
CA ARG A 1 23.51 -8.60 -6.14
C ARG A 1 22.71 -9.82 -6.56
N ALA A 2 21.45 -9.96 -6.15
CA ALA A 2 20.61 -11.13 -6.49
C ALA A 2 20.21 -11.17 -7.99
N VAL A 3 20.21 -10.03 -8.68
CA VAL A 3 19.92 -9.92 -10.12
C VAL A 3 20.93 -8.95 -10.76
N PRO A 4 22.08 -9.42 -11.26
CA PRO A 4 23.15 -8.55 -11.77
C PRO A 4 22.81 -7.86 -13.08
N GLU A 5 21.88 -8.42 -13.87
CA GLU A 5 21.42 -7.89 -15.17
C GLU A 5 20.25 -6.91 -15.03
N ALA A 6 19.79 -6.62 -13.80
CA ALA A 6 18.69 -5.69 -13.59
C ALA A 6 19.12 -4.24 -13.86
N GLU A 7 18.33 -3.56 -14.67
CA GLU A 7 18.45 -2.12 -14.91
C GLU A 7 17.52 -1.34 -13.98
N VAL A 8 17.98 -0.18 -13.51
CA VAL A 8 17.18 0.74 -12.69
C VAL A 8 16.92 2.00 -13.49
N CYS A 9 15.64 2.35 -13.65
CA CYS A 9 15.20 3.49 -14.43
C CYS A 9 14.29 4.40 -13.61
N THR A 10 14.28 5.69 -13.94
CA THR A 10 13.25 6.63 -13.47
C THR A 10 12.04 6.56 -14.39
N ALA A 11 10.87 6.27 -13.82
CA ALA A 11 9.60 6.20 -14.55
C ALA A 11 8.44 6.57 -13.63
N ARG A 12 7.27 6.89 -14.21
CA ARG A 12 6.05 7.22 -13.45
C ARG A 12 4.83 6.56 -14.08
N LEU A 13 3.86 6.18 -13.26
CA LEU A 13 2.54 5.76 -13.75
C LEU A 13 1.63 6.99 -13.90
N PRO A 14 0.73 7.01 -14.91
CA PRO A 14 0.50 5.99 -15.93
C PRO A 14 1.29 6.23 -17.24
N GLU A 15 2.51 6.79 -17.19
CA GLU A 15 3.28 7.15 -18.40
C GLU A 15 4.69 6.56 -18.32
N LEU A 16 4.76 5.23 -18.47
CA LEU A 16 6.01 4.49 -18.43
C LEU A 16 6.75 4.64 -19.78
N PRO A 17 8.08 4.83 -19.77
CA PRO A 17 8.89 5.10 -20.95
C PRO A 17 9.20 3.82 -21.76
N TYR A 18 8.23 2.92 -21.90
CA TYR A 18 8.38 1.66 -22.61
C TYR A 18 7.40 1.58 -23.78
N ALA A 19 7.83 0.91 -24.84
CA ALA A 19 6.95 0.60 -25.96
C ALA A 19 5.85 -0.40 -25.55
N ASP A 20 4.79 -0.46 -26.34
CA ASP A 20 3.75 -1.47 -26.20
C ASP A 20 4.36 -2.87 -26.30
N HIS A 21 3.82 -3.82 -25.53
CA HIS A 21 4.20 -5.23 -25.61
C HIS A 21 5.70 -5.52 -25.42
N THR A 22 6.34 -4.80 -24.50
CA THR A 22 7.77 -4.95 -24.21
C THR A 22 8.06 -6.17 -23.33
N PHE A 23 7.28 -6.36 -22.25
CA PHE A 23 7.57 -7.33 -21.19
C PHE A 23 6.65 -8.54 -21.21
N ASP A 24 7.19 -9.72 -20.89
CA ASP A 24 6.39 -10.95 -20.71
C ASP A 24 5.55 -10.92 -19.42
N ALA A 25 6.08 -10.24 -18.39
CA ALA A 25 5.40 -10.04 -17.12
C ALA A 25 5.74 -8.68 -16.51
N VAL A 26 4.76 -8.07 -15.85
CA VAL A 26 4.91 -6.80 -15.13
C VAL A 26 4.35 -6.94 -13.73
N VAL A 27 5.11 -6.49 -12.73
CA VAL A 27 4.70 -6.52 -11.33
C VAL A 27 4.64 -5.13 -10.73
N GLY A 28 3.59 -4.84 -9.95
CA GLY A 28 3.40 -3.58 -9.24
C GLY A 28 3.23 -3.82 -7.75
N ASN A 29 4.27 -3.59 -6.96
CA ASN A 29 4.25 -3.85 -5.52
C ASN A 29 3.84 -2.60 -4.74
N PHE A 30 2.62 -2.59 -4.20
CA PHE A 30 2.04 -1.48 -3.42
C PHE A 30 1.98 -0.11 -4.12
N VAL A 31 2.34 -0.04 -5.41
CA VAL A 31 2.41 1.22 -6.17
C VAL A 31 1.03 1.85 -6.40
N LEU A 32 -0.02 1.04 -6.54
CA LEU A 32 -1.38 1.55 -6.78
C LEU A 32 -1.96 2.31 -5.59
N ASN A 33 -1.37 2.18 -4.39
CA ASN A 33 -1.75 3.01 -3.24
C ASN A 33 -1.35 4.49 -3.41
N HIS A 34 -0.51 4.80 -4.41
CA HIS A 34 0.16 6.08 -4.58
C HIS A 34 -0.14 6.78 -5.91
N VAL A 35 -1.01 6.22 -6.75
CA VAL A 35 -1.41 6.82 -8.03
C VAL A 35 -2.77 7.50 -7.89
N GLY A 36 -2.96 8.64 -8.57
CA GLY A 36 -4.24 9.34 -8.60
C GLY A 36 -5.29 8.71 -9.53
N ARG A 37 -4.86 7.86 -10.46
CA ARG A 37 -5.67 7.23 -11.50
C ARG A 37 -5.38 5.71 -11.57
N PRO A 38 -5.88 4.90 -10.63
CA PRO A 38 -5.51 3.48 -10.52
C PRO A 38 -5.85 2.64 -11.76
N ARG A 39 -6.99 2.91 -12.40
CA ARG A 39 -7.39 2.22 -13.63
C ARG A 39 -6.45 2.52 -14.80
N GLU A 40 -6.08 3.80 -14.99
CA GLU A 40 -5.13 4.20 -16.03
C GLU A 40 -3.73 3.62 -15.75
N ALA A 41 -3.31 3.60 -14.48
CA ALA A 41 -2.06 2.96 -14.10
C ALA A 41 -2.04 1.47 -14.46
N LEU A 42 -3.12 0.74 -14.21
CA LEU A 42 -3.24 -0.66 -14.63
C LEU A 42 -3.30 -0.83 -16.15
N ALA A 43 -4.00 0.06 -16.85
CA ALA A 43 -4.03 0.07 -18.32
C ALA A 43 -2.63 0.29 -18.90
N GLU A 44 -1.82 1.13 -18.26
CA GLU A 44 -0.42 1.35 -18.64
C GLU A 44 0.44 0.11 -18.41
N LEU A 45 0.31 -0.55 -17.24
CA LEU A 45 1.01 -1.82 -16.98
C LEU A 45 0.60 -2.88 -18.02
N ARG A 46 -0.68 -2.90 -18.41
CA ARG A 46 -1.18 -3.78 -19.47
C ARG A 46 -0.57 -3.42 -20.83
N ARG A 47 -0.52 -2.14 -21.22
CA ARG A 47 0.02 -1.67 -22.50
C ARG A 47 1.44 -2.18 -22.75
N ILE A 48 2.31 -2.05 -21.74
CA ILE A 48 3.71 -2.45 -21.85
C ILE A 48 3.91 -3.98 -21.74
N THR A 49 2.85 -4.74 -21.42
CA THR A 49 2.88 -6.21 -21.32
C THR A 49 2.51 -6.83 -22.68
N ARG A 50 3.23 -7.86 -23.10
CA ARG A 50 2.94 -8.63 -24.32
C ARG A 50 1.54 -9.25 -24.24
N SER A 51 0.86 -9.38 -25.38
CA SER A 51 -0.43 -10.09 -25.47
C SER A 51 -0.34 -11.48 -24.83
N GLY A 52 -1.25 -11.78 -23.89
CA GLY A 52 -1.25 -13.03 -23.12
C GLY A 52 -0.22 -13.10 -21.98
N GLY A 53 0.67 -12.11 -21.87
CA GLY A 53 1.58 -11.89 -20.74
C GLY A 53 0.84 -11.57 -19.45
N ARG A 54 1.57 -11.47 -18.33
CA ARG A 54 0.96 -11.37 -16.99
C ARG A 54 1.22 -10.03 -16.32
N VAL A 55 0.17 -9.45 -15.73
CA VAL A 55 0.29 -8.34 -14.80
C VAL A 55 -0.11 -8.83 -13.41
N ALA A 56 0.71 -8.55 -12.40
CA ALA A 56 0.39 -8.83 -11.00
C ALA A 56 0.65 -7.61 -10.12
N VAL A 57 -0.29 -7.30 -9.23
CA VAL A 57 -0.18 -6.15 -8.33
C VAL A 57 -0.49 -6.52 -6.90
N THR A 58 0.05 -5.74 -5.97
CA THR A 58 -0.34 -5.80 -4.55
C THR A 58 -0.79 -4.43 -4.07
N VAL A 59 -1.79 -4.42 -3.19
CA VAL A 59 -2.26 -3.22 -2.47
C VAL A 59 -2.57 -3.58 -1.02
N TRP A 60 -2.64 -2.57 -0.16
CA TRP A 60 -3.10 -2.78 1.20
C TRP A 60 -4.60 -3.02 1.22
N ARG A 61 -5.05 -4.00 2.03
CA ARG A 61 -6.47 -4.23 2.28
C ARG A 61 -7.07 -3.05 3.04
N SER A 62 -8.32 -2.69 2.76
CA SER A 62 -9.10 -1.76 3.58
C SER A 62 -10.47 -2.35 3.92
N PRO A 63 -10.88 -2.39 5.21
CA PRO A 63 -10.09 -2.01 6.39
C PRO A 63 -8.79 -2.82 6.56
N GLY A 64 -7.75 -2.22 7.12
CA GLY A 64 -6.49 -2.91 7.39
C GLY A 64 -6.61 -3.90 8.55
N ALA A 65 -5.68 -4.86 8.65
CA ALA A 65 -5.60 -5.75 9.80
C ALA A 65 -5.22 -4.97 11.09
N PRO A 66 -5.52 -5.49 12.30
CA PRO A 66 -5.33 -4.74 13.55
C PRO A 66 -3.91 -4.23 13.79
N GLY A 67 -2.89 -5.01 13.41
CA GLY A 67 -1.49 -4.61 13.52
C GLY A 67 -1.12 -3.51 12.53
N GLN A 68 -1.57 -3.65 11.28
CA GLN A 68 -1.40 -2.62 10.24
C GLN A 68 -2.09 -1.29 10.62
N ALA A 69 -3.24 -1.33 11.29
CA ALA A 69 -3.99 -0.16 11.71
C ALA A 69 -3.48 0.50 13.01
N LEU A 70 -2.46 -0.06 13.66
CA LEU A 70 -2.01 0.35 15.01
C LEU A 70 -1.68 1.85 15.10
N ILE A 71 -0.83 2.38 14.22
CA ILE A 71 -0.44 3.80 14.23
C ILE A 71 -1.64 4.69 13.87
N GLY A 72 -2.49 4.25 12.92
CA GLY A 72 -3.72 4.95 12.57
C GLY A 72 -4.68 5.11 13.74
N ARG A 73 -4.87 4.05 14.53
CA ARG A 73 -5.69 4.08 15.75
C ARG A 73 -5.09 5.00 16.81
N ALA A 74 -3.77 4.97 16.99
CA ALA A 74 -3.08 5.85 17.92
C ALA A 74 -3.23 7.34 17.53
N ALA A 75 -3.04 7.66 16.26
CA ALA A 75 -3.24 9.01 15.72
C ALA A 75 -4.70 9.48 15.92
N GLN A 76 -5.67 8.63 15.58
CA GLN A 76 -7.10 8.95 15.75
C GLN A 76 -7.46 9.21 17.21
N ALA A 77 -6.99 8.36 18.13
CA ALA A 77 -7.25 8.50 19.56
C ALA A 77 -6.56 9.74 20.18
N ALA A 78 -5.45 10.19 19.58
CA ALA A 78 -4.83 11.47 19.90
C ALA A 78 -5.53 12.68 19.25
N GLY A 79 -6.65 12.47 18.56
CA GLY A 79 -7.43 13.53 17.90
C GLY A 79 -6.87 14.00 16.56
N LEU A 80 -5.88 13.29 16.00
CA LEU A 80 -5.34 13.62 14.69
C LEU A 80 -6.28 13.14 13.60
N THR A 81 -6.65 14.05 12.71
CA THR A 81 -7.49 13.79 11.55
C THR A 81 -6.68 13.92 10.27
N ARG A 82 -7.22 13.35 9.18
CA ARG A 82 -6.61 13.47 7.87
C ARG A 82 -6.64 14.95 7.41
N PRO A 83 -5.49 15.57 7.08
CA PRO A 83 -5.48 16.93 6.58
C PRO A 83 -6.03 17.06 5.15
N ASP A 84 -6.65 18.21 4.85
CA ASP A 84 -7.24 18.49 3.53
C ASP A 84 -6.20 18.57 2.40
N TRP A 85 -4.96 18.93 2.72
CA TRP A 85 -3.87 18.97 1.74
C TRP A 85 -3.33 17.59 1.37
N LEU A 86 -3.68 16.54 2.11
CA LEU A 86 -3.21 15.19 1.84
C LEU A 86 -4.01 14.58 0.68
N PRO A 87 -3.38 14.24 -0.47
CA PRO A 87 -4.12 13.82 -1.66
C PRO A 87 -4.96 12.57 -1.44
N ALA A 88 -6.25 12.64 -1.78
CA ALA A 88 -7.16 11.51 -1.84
C ALA A 88 -7.54 11.22 -3.30
N LEU A 89 -8.00 10.00 -3.58
CA LEU A 89 -8.57 9.68 -4.89
C LEU A 89 -9.88 10.45 -5.08
N ALA A 90 -10.11 10.90 -6.30
CA ALA A 90 -11.43 11.35 -6.70
C ALA A 90 -12.42 10.17 -6.60
N PRO A 91 -13.69 10.38 -6.20
CA PRO A 91 -14.65 9.29 -6.02
C PRO A 91 -14.79 8.37 -7.23
N GLU A 92 -14.67 8.90 -8.44
CA GLU A 92 -14.73 8.16 -9.71
C GLU A 92 -13.49 7.30 -10.01
N ASP A 93 -12.35 7.65 -9.40
CA ASP A 93 -11.08 6.93 -9.52
C ASP A 93 -10.84 5.97 -8.34
N ASP A 94 -11.67 6.06 -7.29
CA ASP A 94 -11.58 5.21 -6.12
C ASP A 94 -12.19 3.81 -6.34
N PHE A 95 -11.79 2.85 -5.52
CA PHE A 95 -12.22 1.46 -5.63
C PHE A 95 -12.21 0.74 -4.27
N PRO A 96 -13.03 -0.29 -4.03
CA PRO A 96 -12.94 -1.05 -2.79
C PRO A 96 -11.61 -1.81 -2.69
N ARG A 97 -10.87 -1.66 -1.59
CA ARG A 97 -9.65 -2.46 -1.30
C ARG A 97 -10.05 -3.81 -0.70
N THR A 98 -10.88 -4.55 -1.43
CA THR A 98 -11.29 -5.93 -1.16
C THR A 98 -10.86 -6.83 -2.33
N PRO A 99 -10.83 -8.17 -2.18
CA PRO A 99 -10.52 -9.05 -3.30
C PRO A 99 -11.38 -8.80 -4.54
N GLU A 100 -12.69 -8.60 -4.35
CA GLU A 100 -13.64 -8.35 -5.42
C GLU A 100 -13.40 -6.98 -6.07
N GLY A 101 -13.20 -5.94 -5.26
CA GLY A 101 -12.96 -4.59 -5.75
C GLY A 101 -11.66 -4.45 -6.54
N LEU A 102 -10.57 -5.08 -6.08
CA LEU A 102 -9.32 -5.07 -6.82
C LEU A 102 -9.39 -5.92 -8.09
N ALA A 103 -10.04 -7.09 -8.05
CA ALA A 103 -10.25 -7.90 -9.25
C ALA A 103 -11.08 -7.14 -10.31
N ALA A 104 -12.16 -6.46 -9.90
CA ALA A 104 -12.99 -5.64 -10.78
C ALA A 104 -12.21 -4.44 -11.35
N LEU A 105 -11.30 -3.83 -10.58
CA LEU A 105 -10.43 -2.78 -11.08
C LEU A 105 -9.50 -3.28 -12.20
N LEU A 106 -8.90 -4.46 -12.02
CA LEU A 106 -8.05 -5.08 -13.05
C LEU A 106 -8.85 -5.40 -14.31
N ASP A 107 -10.04 -6.00 -14.17
CA ASP A 107 -10.94 -6.30 -15.29
C ASP A 107 -11.34 -5.03 -16.05
N GLY A 108 -11.72 -3.98 -15.32
CA GLY A 108 -12.04 -2.66 -15.88
C GLY A 108 -10.86 -1.93 -16.55
N ALA A 109 -9.62 -2.37 -16.30
CA ALA A 109 -8.42 -1.92 -17.00
C ALA A 109 -8.07 -2.81 -18.23
N GLY A 110 -8.91 -3.80 -18.54
CA GLY A 110 -8.77 -4.70 -19.68
C GLY A 110 -7.91 -5.94 -19.40
N LEU A 111 -7.59 -6.25 -18.14
CA LEU A 111 -6.83 -7.46 -17.80
C LEU A 111 -7.76 -8.68 -17.73
N LEU A 112 -7.55 -9.65 -18.62
CA LEU A 112 -8.37 -10.84 -18.76
C LEU A 112 -8.13 -11.83 -17.61
N GLY A 113 -9.22 -12.44 -17.13
CA GLY A 113 -9.17 -13.47 -16.10
C GLY A 113 -8.61 -12.97 -14.76
N ALA A 114 -8.91 -11.70 -14.42
CA ALA A 114 -8.48 -11.07 -13.19
C ALA A 114 -8.91 -11.89 -11.96
N LYS A 115 -7.95 -12.17 -11.09
CA LYS A 115 -8.18 -12.84 -9.80
C LYS A 115 -7.46 -12.08 -8.71
N CYS A 116 -8.06 -12.03 -7.53
CA CYS A 116 -7.44 -11.49 -6.34
C CYS A 116 -7.54 -12.49 -5.18
N SER A 117 -6.49 -12.51 -4.37
CA SER A 117 -6.41 -13.29 -3.14
C SER A 117 -5.85 -12.42 -2.03
N GLU A 118 -6.31 -12.63 -0.79
CA GLU A 118 -5.71 -12.01 0.37
C GLU A 118 -4.46 -12.78 0.79
N VAL A 119 -3.44 -12.03 1.22
CA VAL A 119 -2.21 -12.56 1.82
C VAL A 119 -2.14 -11.98 3.23
N VAL A 120 -2.14 -12.86 4.22
CA VAL A 120 -2.07 -12.49 5.63
C VAL A 120 -0.76 -12.98 6.22
N TRP A 121 -0.16 -12.16 7.08
CA TRP A 121 1.06 -12.52 7.79
C TRP A 121 1.16 -11.77 9.11
N GLU A 122 2.03 -12.26 9.98
CA GLU A 122 2.42 -11.56 11.20
C GLU A 122 3.74 -10.83 10.94
N HIS A 123 3.71 -9.50 10.95
CA HIS A 123 4.92 -8.71 10.85
C HIS A 123 5.56 -8.57 12.24
N ARG A 124 6.81 -9.03 12.37
CA ARG A 124 7.58 -8.93 13.60
C ARG A 124 8.55 -7.78 13.52
N CYS A 125 8.46 -6.87 14.47
CA CYS A 125 9.29 -5.67 14.50
C CYS A 125 9.51 -5.18 15.94
N ASP A 126 10.61 -4.45 16.12
CA ASP A 126 10.81 -3.63 17.31
C ASP A 126 9.79 -2.47 17.33
N PRO A 127 9.17 -2.14 18.49
CA PRO A 127 8.18 -1.07 18.57
C PRO A 127 8.71 0.30 18.11
N ASP A 128 9.91 0.67 18.55
CA ASP A 128 10.49 1.98 18.21
C ASP A 128 10.80 2.08 16.72
N THR A 129 11.30 0.98 16.15
CA THR A 129 11.55 0.87 14.71
C THR A 129 10.27 1.02 13.89
N TRP A 130 9.17 0.41 14.34
CA TRP A 130 7.88 0.53 13.65
C TRP A 130 7.32 1.96 13.72
N TRP A 131 7.42 2.62 14.88
CA TRP A 131 7.02 4.01 15.05
C TRP A 131 7.84 4.98 14.20
N ALA A 132 9.17 4.80 14.18
CA ALA A 132 10.12 5.71 13.52
C ALA A 132 9.79 5.95 12.03
N GLY A 133 9.28 4.94 11.33
CA GLY A 133 8.87 5.10 9.93
C GLY A 133 7.74 6.10 9.76
N ALA A 134 6.69 6.02 10.59
CA ALA A 134 5.59 6.96 10.53
C ALA A 134 6.01 8.37 10.99
N GLU A 135 6.84 8.47 12.02
CA GLU A 135 7.39 9.74 12.51
C GLU A 135 8.20 10.48 11.44
N GLN A 136 8.94 9.75 10.60
CA GLN A 136 9.66 10.30 9.44
C GLN A 136 8.74 10.68 8.27
N GLY A 137 7.41 10.54 8.42
CA GLY A 137 6.43 10.93 7.41
C GLY A 137 6.21 9.88 6.32
N ILE A 138 6.59 8.61 6.53
CA ILE A 138 6.41 7.55 5.53
C ILE A 138 4.91 7.26 5.33
N GLY A 139 4.49 7.33 4.06
CA GLY A 139 3.12 7.03 3.65
C GLY A 139 2.09 8.03 4.18
N ALA A 140 0.83 7.81 3.83
CA ALA A 140 -0.26 8.71 4.24
C ALA A 140 -0.38 8.83 5.77
N ILE A 141 -0.14 7.75 6.51
CA ILE A 141 -0.24 7.78 7.97
C ILE A 141 0.84 8.65 8.62
N GLY A 142 2.07 8.64 8.11
CA GLY A 142 3.13 9.52 8.62
C GLY A 142 2.81 11.00 8.36
N GLN A 143 2.16 11.31 7.23
CA GLN A 143 1.71 12.68 6.94
C GLN A 143 0.58 13.14 7.89
N VAL A 144 -0.34 12.25 8.25
CA VAL A 144 -1.38 12.52 9.28
C VAL A 144 -0.76 12.69 10.66
N LEU A 145 0.24 11.88 11.00
CA LEU A 145 0.94 11.98 12.28
C LEU A 145 1.64 13.35 12.40
N ASN A 146 2.38 13.73 11.36
CA ASN A 146 3.17 14.96 11.35
C ASN A 146 2.33 16.24 11.23
N SER A 147 1.08 16.15 10.75
CA SER A 147 0.19 17.32 10.72
C SER A 147 -0.20 17.83 12.11
N GLY A 148 -0.06 17.00 13.15
CA GLY A 148 -0.30 17.39 14.55
C GLY A 148 0.85 18.17 15.18
N GLY A 149 1.97 18.38 14.47
CA GLY A 149 3.19 18.95 15.04
C GLY A 149 3.77 18.11 16.18
N ALA A 150 4.80 18.63 16.86
CA ALA A 150 5.50 17.87 17.90
C ALA A 150 4.58 17.40 19.05
N GLU A 151 3.59 18.22 19.43
CA GLU A 151 2.64 17.87 20.49
C GLU A 151 1.70 16.74 20.06
N GLY A 152 1.15 16.81 18.85
CA GLY A 152 0.28 15.76 18.30
C GLY A 152 1.01 14.44 18.12
N VAL A 153 2.26 14.47 17.63
CA VAL A 153 3.11 13.29 17.52
C VAL A 153 3.37 12.68 18.90
N ALA A 154 3.70 13.50 19.91
CA ALA A 154 3.93 13.01 21.27
C ALA A 154 2.65 12.43 21.92
N ALA A 155 1.48 13.00 21.64
CA ALA A 155 0.20 12.47 22.09
C ALA A 155 -0.12 11.12 21.44
N ALA A 156 0.02 11.02 20.13
CA ALA A 156 -0.16 9.77 19.39
C ALA A 156 0.86 8.71 19.84
N ARG A 157 2.09 9.11 20.17
CA ARG A 157 3.11 8.19 20.68
C ARG A 157 2.70 7.53 21.99
N ARG A 158 2.18 8.30 22.96
CA ARG A 158 1.70 7.75 24.23
C ARG A 158 0.62 6.69 24.02
N VAL A 159 -0.36 6.99 23.16
CA VAL A 159 -1.41 6.03 22.83
C VAL A 159 -0.85 4.81 22.09
N TYR A 160 0.09 5.01 21.17
CA TYR A 160 0.77 3.91 20.48
C TYR A 160 1.46 2.96 21.46
N ASP A 161 2.19 3.50 22.44
CA ASP A 161 2.88 2.70 23.46
C ASP A 161 1.88 1.85 24.29
N GLU A 162 0.73 2.41 24.63
CA GLU A 162 -0.37 1.68 25.30
C GLU A 162 -0.93 0.56 24.39
N LEU A 163 -1.26 0.87 23.14
CA LEU A 163 -1.82 -0.07 22.18
C LEU A 163 -0.84 -1.19 21.77
N CYS A 164 0.47 -0.98 21.93
CA CYS A 164 1.48 -2.00 21.69
C CYS A 164 1.34 -3.20 22.63
N ALA A 165 0.73 -3.04 23.81
CA ALA A 165 0.52 -4.13 24.76
C ALA A 165 -0.27 -5.29 24.15
N ASP A 166 -1.24 -5.00 23.28
CA ASP A 166 -2.09 -5.99 22.60
C ASP A 166 -1.31 -6.89 21.62
N PHE A 167 -0.13 -6.46 21.19
CA PHE A 167 0.67 -7.13 20.16
C PHE A 167 2.04 -7.57 20.66
N ARG A 168 2.34 -7.37 21.94
CA ARG A 168 3.70 -7.62 22.47
C ARG A 168 3.95 -9.12 22.61
N ALA A 169 5.02 -9.59 21.97
CA ALA A 169 5.53 -10.95 22.10
C ALA A 169 6.42 -11.09 23.35
N ALA A 170 6.71 -12.34 23.75
CA ALA A 170 7.51 -12.65 24.93
C ALA A 170 8.96 -12.11 24.87
N ASP A 171 9.50 -11.90 23.67
CA ASP A 171 10.84 -11.35 23.43
C ASP A 171 10.87 -9.81 23.41
N GLY A 172 9.72 -9.16 23.66
CA GLY A 172 9.58 -7.71 23.66
C GLY A 172 9.29 -7.07 22.30
N THR A 173 9.32 -7.84 21.20
CA THR A 173 8.93 -7.36 19.87
C THR A 173 7.41 -7.27 19.73
N LEU A 174 6.93 -6.61 18.67
CA LEU A 174 5.52 -6.65 18.28
C LEU A 174 5.29 -7.77 17.27
N ALA A 175 4.17 -8.46 17.42
CA ALA A 175 3.60 -9.39 16.46
C ALA A 175 2.35 -8.74 15.85
N LEU A 176 2.52 -8.08 14.69
CA LEU A 176 1.49 -7.25 14.06
C LEU A 176 0.78 -7.99 12.91
N PRO A 177 -0.50 -8.38 13.05
CA PRO A 177 -1.26 -8.94 11.95
C PRO A 177 -1.38 -7.93 10.80
N HIS A 178 -1.01 -8.36 9.60
CA HIS A 178 -1.07 -7.62 8.35
C HIS A 178 -1.87 -8.38 7.30
N ALA A 179 -2.53 -7.63 6.42
CA ALA A 179 -3.25 -8.18 5.28
C ALA A 179 -3.01 -7.30 4.04
N ALA A 180 -2.61 -7.94 2.94
CA ALA A 180 -2.51 -7.32 1.65
C ALA A 180 -3.36 -8.08 0.63
N LEU A 181 -3.76 -7.40 -0.42
CA LEU A 181 -4.39 -8.01 -1.57
C LEU A 181 -3.34 -8.24 -2.63
N ARG A 182 -3.35 -9.43 -3.23
CA ARG A 182 -2.55 -9.78 -4.40
C ARG A 182 -3.48 -10.14 -5.53
N ALA A 183 -3.44 -9.36 -6.61
CA ALA A 183 -4.23 -9.60 -7.80
C ALA A 183 -3.36 -9.82 -9.04
N HIS A 184 -3.88 -10.56 -10.01
CA HIS A 184 -3.22 -10.76 -11.29
C HIS A 184 -4.22 -10.98 -12.41
N GLY A 185 -3.82 -10.68 -13.65
CA GLY A 185 -4.57 -10.92 -14.88
C GLY A 185 -3.65 -11.03 -16.09
N ARG A 186 -4.22 -11.25 -17.28
CA ARG A 186 -3.49 -11.30 -18.56
C ARG A 186 -3.74 -10.06 -19.41
N ALA A 187 -2.71 -9.57 -20.09
CA ALA A 187 -2.80 -8.42 -20.99
C ALA A 187 -3.56 -8.74 -22.30
#